data_AF-A0A068TW45-F1
#
_entry.id   AF-A0A068TW45-F1
#
_cell.length_a   1.000
_cell.length_b   1.000
_cell.length_c   1.000
_cell.angle_alpha   90.00
_cell.angle_beta   90.00
_cell.angle_gamma   90.00
#
_symmetry.space_group_name_H-M   'P 1'
#
loop_
_entity.id
_entity.type
_entity.pdbx_description
1 polymer ?
#
loop_
_entity_poly.entity_id
_entity_poly.type
_entity_poly.pdbx_seq_one_letter_code
_entity_poly.pdbx_strand_id
1 'polypeptide(L)'
;MESEVLKEIAEARGKTVAQVSLRWALEQGIGVVVKSFNKDRMQQNLDIFDWELNADACEKIAEIPQGRACLGIDYTSPHGPYKTIDDIWDGDA
;
A
#
# COMPACT_ATOMS: atom_id res chain seq x y z
N MET A 1 -7.08 -9.23 -2.66
CA MET A 1 -5.97 -8.43 -3.22
C MET A 1 -4.72 -9.26 -3.08
N GLU A 2 -4.32 -9.89 -4.17
CA GLU A 2 -3.03 -10.56 -4.28
C GLU A 2 -2.32 -9.95 -5.49
N SER A 3 -1.05 -9.59 -5.34
CA SER A 3 -0.20 -9.09 -6.41
C SER A 3 0.94 -10.07 -6.59
N GLU A 4 1.00 -10.70 -7.76
CA GLU A 4 2.08 -11.64 -8.10
C GLU A 4 3.43 -10.93 -8.12
N VAL A 5 3.49 -9.68 -8.61
CA VAL A 5 4.69 -8.83 -8.56
C VAL A 5 5.26 -8.73 -7.14
N LEU A 6 4.40 -8.42 -6.15
CA LEU A 6 4.86 -8.30 -4.76
C LEU A 6 5.27 -9.64 -4.16
N LYS A 7 4.62 -10.75 -4.56
CA LYS A 7 4.99 -12.10 -4.10
C LYS A 7 6.36 -12.50 -4.64
N GLU A 8 6.61 -12.29 -5.94
CA GLU A 8 7.90 -12.60 -6.57
C GLU A 8 9.04 -11.80 -5.93
N ILE A 9 8.83 -10.50 -5.69
CA ILE A 9 9.82 -9.66 -5.00
C ILE A 9 10.03 -10.15 -3.57
N ALA A 10 8.98 -10.50 -2.85
CA ALA A 10 9.07 -11.01 -1.48
C ALA A 10 9.88 -12.31 -1.41
N GLU A 11 9.62 -13.26 -2.32
CA GLU A 11 10.36 -14.50 -2.45
C GLU A 11 11.84 -14.26 -2.77
N ALA A 12 12.13 -13.45 -3.79
CA ALA A 12 13.50 -13.11 -4.19
C ALA A 12 14.32 -12.43 -3.09
N ARG A 13 13.66 -11.72 -2.16
CA ARG A 13 14.31 -11.03 -1.02
C ARG A 13 14.31 -11.82 0.28
N GLY A 14 13.62 -12.96 0.34
CA GLY A 14 13.38 -13.67 1.60
C GLY A 14 12.64 -12.80 2.62
N LYS A 15 11.69 -11.98 2.15
CA LYS A 15 10.86 -11.10 2.97
C LYS A 15 9.39 -11.48 2.81
N THR A 16 8.52 -10.90 3.64
CA THR A 16 7.07 -11.02 3.45
C THR A 16 6.56 -9.96 2.48
N VAL A 17 5.42 -10.23 1.82
CA VAL A 17 4.73 -9.24 0.97
C VAL A 17 4.47 -7.94 1.74
N ALA A 18 4.05 -8.03 3.01
CA ALA A 18 3.85 -6.86 3.85
C ALA A 18 5.14 -6.04 4.01
N GLN A 19 6.27 -6.69 4.31
CA GLN A 19 7.56 -6.00 4.42
C GLN A 19 7.99 -5.32 3.12
N VAL A 20 7.78 -5.96 1.97
CA VAL A 20 8.05 -5.35 0.65
C VAL A 20 7.18 -4.12 0.44
N SER A 21 5.87 -4.20 0.69
CA SER A 21 4.96 -3.06 0.56
C SER A 21 5.33 -1.89 1.49
N LEU A 22 5.69 -2.19 2.74
CA LEU A 22 6.08 -1.17 3.70
C LEU A 22 7.43 -0.54 3.37
N ARG A 23 8.39 -1.35 2.91
CA ARG A 23 9.70 -0.86 2.47
C ARG A 23 9.56 0.05 1.27
N TRP A 24 8.73 -0.32 0.29
CA TRP A 24 8.47 0.54 -0.86
C TRP A 24 7.89 1.89 -0.47
N ALA A 25 6.85 1.92 0.38
CA ALA A 25 6.25 3.17 0.85
C ALA A 25 7.26 4.05 1.61
N LEU A 26 8.11 3.44 2.44
CA LEU A 26 9.21 4.13 3.12
C LEU A 26 10.18 4.79 2.12
N GLU A 27 10.57 4.09 1.05
CA GLU A 27 11.46 4.62 0.00
C GLU A 27 10.81 5.73 -0.84
N GLN A 28 9.49 5.74 -0.95
CA GLN A 28 8.74 6.87 -1.53
C GLN A 28 8.68 8.10 -0.59
N GLY A 29 9.29 8.02 0.60
CA GLY A 29 9.24 9.10 1.60
C GLY A 29 7.93 9.16 2.39
N ILE A 30 7.12 8.09 2.36
CA ILE A 30 5.81 8.05 3.01
C ILE A 30 5.96 7.46 4.42
N GLY A 31 5.48 8.20 5.43
CA GLY A 31 5.32 7.66 6.78
C GLY A 31 4.16 6.68 6.84
N VAL A 32 4.41 5.43 7.23
CA VAL A 32 3.38 4.37 7.23
C VAL A 32 2.89 4.07 8.65
N VAL A 33 1.56 4.02 8.81
CA VAL A 33 0.90 3.54 10.04
C VAL A 33 0.23 2.21 9.75
N VAL A 34 0.78 1.13 10.32
CA VAL A 34 0.25 -0.24 10.16
C VAL A 34 -0.42 -0.75 11.41
N LYS A 35 -1.57 -1.39 11.23
CA LYS A 35 -2.33 -2.00 12.31
C LYS A 35 -2.11 -3.52 12.36
N SER A 36 -1.78 -4.02 13.54
CA SER A 36 -1.76 -5.45 13.85
C SER A 36 -2.07 -5.67 15.35
N PHE A 37 -2.72 -6.79 15.66
CA PHE A 37 -2.83 -7.30 17.03
C PHE A 37 -1.96 -8.55 17.25
N ASN A 38 -1.33 -9.06 16.18
CA ASN A 38 -0.41 -10.18 16.23
C ASN A 38 1.01 -9.64 16.46
N LYS A 39 1.66 -10.12 17.53
CA LYS A 39 2.99 -9.65 17.97
C LYS A 39 4.08 -9.91 16.93
N ASP A 40 4.08 -11.08 16.31
CA ASP A 40 5.10 -11.44 15.30
C ASP A 40 4.97 -10.55 14.07
N ARG A 41 3.74 -10.26 13.63
CA ARG A 41 3.49 -9.30 12.56
C ARG A 41 3.90 -7.88 12.95
N MET A 42 3.70 -7.46 14.20
CA MET A 42 4.17 -6.15 14.65
C MET A 42 5.70 -6.06 14.55
N GLN A 43 6.42 -7.11 14.95
CA GLN A 43 7.87 -7.15 14.79
C GLN A 43 8.28 -7.14 13.30
N GLN A 44 7.69 -8.01 12.48
CA GLN A 44 7.99 -8.06 11.04
C GLN A 44 7.76 -6.73 10.33
N ASN A 45 6.70 -6.00 10.70
CA ASN A 45 6.40 -4.68 10.16
C ASN A 45 7.46 -3.62 10.52
N LEU A 46 8.20 -3.80 11.62
CA LEU A 46 9.31 -2.94 12.02
C LEU A 46 10.63 -3.35 11.36
N ASP A 47 10.77 -4.62 10.95
CA ASP A 47 11.98 -5.17 10.33
C ASP A 47 12.13 -4.78 8.83
N ILE A 48 11.95 -3.49 8.52
CA ILE A 48 11.97 -2.92 7.15
C ILE A 48 13.07 -1.87 6.94
N PHE A 49 13.82 -1.51 7.99
CA PHE A 49 14.79 -0.40 7.93
C PHE A 49 16.19 -0.81 7.48
N ASP A 50 16.61 -2.04 7.77
CA ASP A 50 17.99 -2.51 7.56
C ASP A 50 18.28 -3.05 6.15
N TRP A 51 17.37 -2.82 5.20
CA TRP A 51 17.51 -3.27 3.80
C TRP A 51 16.70 -2.37 2.87
N GLU A 52 16.96 -2.46 1.57
CA GLU A 52 16.34 -1.61 0.54
C GLU A 52 15.89 -2.43 -0.68
N LEU A 53 14.94 -1.91 -1.45
CA LEU A 53 14.59 -2.45 -2.76
C LEU A 53 15.64 -2.03 -3.80
N ASN A 54 15.75 -2.81 -4.87
CA ASN A 54 16.66 -2.53 -5.98
C ASN A 54 15.84 -1.91 -7.11
N ALA A 55 16.52 -1.30 -8.08
CA ALA A 55 15.87 -0.59 -9.18
C ALA A 55 14.82 -1.46 -9.91
N ASP A 56 15.16 -2.71 -10.25
CA ASP A 56 14.23 -3.65 -10.91
C ASP A 56 12.95 -3.91 -10.10
N ALA A 57 13.06 -4.12 -8.78
CA ALA A 57 11.89 -4.30 -7.93
C ALA A 57 11.04 -3.02 -7.86
N CYS A 58 11.68 -1.84 -7.80
CA CYS A 58 10.98 -0.56 -7.79
C CYS A 58 10.24 -0.29 -9.11
N GLU A 59 10.87 -0.59 -10.24
CA GLU A 59 10.26 -0.48 -11.58
C GLU A 59 9.04 -1.39 -11.70
N LYS A 60 9.16 -2.66 -11.30
CA LYS A 60 8.03 -3.61 -11.31
C LYS A 60 6.87 -3.15 -10.43
N ILE A 61 7.14 -2.59 -9.25
CA ILE A 61 6.07 -2.07 -8.39
C ILE A 61 5.37 -0.87 -9.03
N ALA A 62 6.11 -0.02 -9.75
CA ALA A 62 5.54 1.15 -10.44
C ALA A 62 4.57 0.76 -11.57
N GLU A 63 4.70 -0.43 -12.15
CA GLU A 63 3.80 -0.94 -13.19
C GLU A 63 2.50 -1.53 -12.64
N ILE A 64 2.36 -1.69 -11.32
CA ILE A 64 1.14 -2.23 -10.72
C ILE A 64 -0.03 -1.27 -11.00
N PRO A 65 -1.16 -1.75 -11.56
CA PRO A 65 -2.34 -0.91 -11.76
C PRO A 65 -2.82 -0.31 -10.43
N GLN A 66 -2.93 1.02 -10.40
CA GLN A 66 -3.33 1.74 -9.21
C GLN A 66 -4.86 1.71 -9.05
N GLY A 67 -5.29 1.67 -7.79
CA GLY A 67 -6.70 1.69 -7.43
C GLY A 67 -6.89 2.09 -5.98
N ARG A 68 -7.93 2.88 -5.70
CA ARG A 68 -8.20 3.40 -4.37
C ARG A 68 -8.89 2.34 -3.51
N ALA A 69 -8.26 1.95 -2.40
CA ALA A 69 -8.82 0.93 -1.51
C ALA A 69 -10.01 1.44 -0.66
N CYS A 70 -10.02 2.74 -0.32
CA CYS A 70 -11.12 3.37 0.42
C CYS A 70 -11.75 4.45 -0.47
N LEU A 71 -12.92 4.16 -1.04
CA LEU A 71 -13.62 5.07 -1.95
C LEU A 71 -14.38 6.20 -1.24
N GLY A 72 -14.56 6.11 0.09
CA GLY A 72 -15.31 7.11 0.85
C GLY A 72 -16.83 7.06 0.63
N ILE A 73 -17.37 5.93 0.17
CA ILE A 73 -18.81 5.75 -0.13
C ILE A 73 -19.69 6.11 1.07
N ASP A 74 -19.26 5.75 2.29
CA ASP A 74 -20.00 6.04 3.52
C ASP A 74 -20.16 7.55 3.80
N TYR A 75 -19.37 8.39 3.14
CA TYR A 75 -19.43 9.85 3.24
C TYR A 75 -20.22 10.50 2.09
N THR A 76 -20.79 9.71 1.18
CA THR A 76 -21.63 10.18 0.08
C THR A 76 -23.11 10.11 0.44
N SER A 77 -23.88 11.12 0.02
CA SER A 77 -25.34 11.12 0.18
C SER A 77 -25.99 12.05 -0.85
N PRO A 78 -27.13 11.66 -1.47
CA PRO A 78 -27.87 12.54 -2.38
C PRO A 78 -28.32 13.86 -1.74
N HIS A 79 -28.45 13.88 -0.40
CA HIS A 79 -28.84 15.06 0.37
C HIS A 79 -27.67 15.68 1.15
N GLY A 80 -26.46 15.12 1.00
CA GLY A 80 -25.25 15.57 1.67
C GLY A 80 -24.44 16.57 0.84
N PRO A 81 -23.34 17.09 1.41
CA PRO A 81 -22.42 17.98 0.70
C PRO A 81 -21.70 17.26 -0.46
N TYR A 82 -21.45 15.96 -0.34
CA TYR A 82 -20.85 15.11 -1.38
C TYR A 82 -21.89 14.12 -1.89
N LYS A 83 -22.27 14.22 -3.16
CA LYS A 83 -23.37 13.45 -3.75
C LYS A 83 -22.88 12.16 -4.40
N THR A 84 -21.65 12.17 -4.87
CA THR A 84 -21.00 11.09 -5.61
C THR A 84 -19.59 10.85 -5.05
N ILE A 85 -18.99 9.73 -5.47
CA ILE A 85 -17.58 9.43 -5.14
C ILE A 85 -16.65 10.46 -5.78
N ASP A 86 -16.97 10.94 -6.98
CA ASP A 86 -16.19 11.98 -7.66
C ASP A 86 -16.18 13.29 -6.86
N ASP A 87 -17.28 13.65 -6.20
CA ASP A 87 -17.34 14.82 -5.33
C ASP A 87 -16.41 14.68 -4.11
N ILE A 88 -16.17 13.46 -3.61
CA ILE A 88 -15.26 13.21 -2.46
C ILE A 88 -13.80 13.38 -2.88
N TRP A 89 -13.48 13.06 -4.14
CA TRP A 89 -12.11 13.00 -4.63
C TRP A 89 -11.80 14.10 -5.66
N ASP A 90 -12.66 15.10 -5.80
CA ASP A 90 -12.52 16.22 -6.73
C ASP A 90 -12.23 15.78 -8.19
N GLY A 91 -12.75 14.60 -8.59
CA GLY A 91 -12.53 14.02 -9.91
C GLY A 91 -11.21 13.27 -10.13
N ASP A 92 -10.37 13.10 -9.09
CA ASP A 92 -9.21 12.21 -9.14
C ASP A 92 -9.66 10.74 -9.07
N ALA A 93 -9.95 10.20 -10.25
CA ALA A 93 -10.29 8.80 -10.50
C ALA A 93 -9.05 7.88 -10.51
#